data_AF-A0A7S2C8B5-F1
#
_entry.id   AF-A0A7S2C8B5-F1
#
_cell.length_a   1.000
_cell.length_b   1.000
_cell.length_c   1.000
_cell.angle_alpha   90.00
_cell.angle_beta   90.00
_cell.angle_gamma   90.00
#
_symmetry.space_group_name_H-M   'P 1'
#
loop_
_entity.id
_entity.type
_entity.pdbx_description
1 polymer ?
#
loop_
_entity_poly.entity_id
_entity_poly.type
_entity_poly.pdbx_seq_one_letter_code
_entity_poly.pdbx_strand_id
1 'polypeptide(L)'
;MSAWKAAPPSSRAAVPVGSSNGSSRCGGGLSGVSGVAGRLGGVAAPLPGSCGAVAAGKGGGRCSGGGQLGGVSGVGIGAYNNRCNNFGTGPYGGAVSCAGMFAAGGVPPKSYASGASSLATATPHSARGGAGLALQRATPEAAMLELVHGYADDQNTRFRKYMEDEHMVVPNFASRGLFCGLYDGHGGRLAVEFVKEQLHQIAERELLSGAPGEAPLEAMKRAFLKVDRMLLPIGAVNCGTTCAVCLCLRGPSPGSPLELHVANTGDTRVVLLSDGSAPARRLSVDHVATDPDEVRRVQLSGGHVMGNRVGGTLAVTRALGDHVLKGSDGGVTAEPHCVVYRVGPADRFVIMASDGVWDVMSDDDVQQLVLQHAERPLDEISRNVVQAAKQFGSRDNLSALVVRLR
;
A
#
# COMPACT_ATOMS: atom_id res chain seq x y z
N MET A 1 -4.71 -20.00 34.31
CA MET A 1 -3.64 -19.30 35.05
C MET A 1 -2.47 -20.26 35.18
N SER A 2 -1.48 -20.15 34.29
CA SER A 2 -0.20 -20.87 34.39
C SER A 2 0.87 -19.98 33.78
N ALA A 3 1.73 -19.44 34.64
CA ALA A 3 2.70 -18.40 34.34
C ALA A 3 3.93 -18.94 33.59
N TRP A 4 4.36 -18.23 32.55
CA TRP A 4 5.68 -18.39 31.94
C TRP A 4 6.72 -17.67 32.81
N LYS A 5 7.73 -18.40 33.28
CA LYS A 5 8.94 -17.83 33.90
C LYS A 5 10.05 -17.78 32.86
N ALA A 6 10.57 -16.58 32.63
CA ALA A 6 11.75 -16.32 31.81
C ALA A 6 13.05 -16.74 32.52
N ALA A 7 14.04 -17.20 31.75
CA ALA A 7 15.42 -17.40 32.18
C ALA A 7 16.34 -16.31 31.58
N PRO A 8 17.37 -15.84 32.30
CA PRO A 8 18.20 -14.69 31.89
C PRO A 8 19.42 -15.09 31.01
N PRO A 9 20.06 -14.12 30.31
CA PRO A 9 21.18 -14.39 29.40
C PRO A 9 22.53 -14.44 30.15
N SER A 10 23.40 -15.37 29.75
CA SER A 10 24.79 -15.46 30.21
C SER A 10 25.77 -14.70 29.31
N SER A 11 26.81 -14.20 29.96
CA SER A 11 27.79 -13.18 29.58
C SER A 11 28.88 -13.57 28.57
N ARG A 12 29.42 -12.51 27.95
CA ARG A 12 30.66 -12.36 27.17
C ARG A 12 31.87 -13.22 27.61
N ALA A 13 32.66 -13.64 26.62
CA ALA A 13 34.11 -13.83 26.73
C ALA A 13 34.80 -13.28 25.48
N ALA A 14 36.02 -12.76 25.65
CA ALA A 14 36.75 -11.95 24.68
C ALA A 14 38.17 -12.50 24.43
N VAL A 15 38.69 -12.29 23.19
CA VAL A 15 40.12 -12.14 22.79
C VAL A 15 40.93 -13.47 22.70
N PRO A 16 41.86 -13.70 21.71
CA PRO A 16 42.88 -12.75 21.27
C PRO A 16 43.23 -12.58 19.78
N VAL A 17 43.91 -11.45 19.58
CA VAL A 17 44.69 -10.97 18.43
C VAL A 17 45.95 -11.83 18.24
N GLY A 18 46.30 -12.13 16.99
CA GLY A 18 47.58 -12.70 16.61
C GLY A 18 47.98 -12.27 15.19
N SER A 19 49.07 -11.52 15.10
CA SER A 19 49.73 -11.08 13.86
C SER A 19 50.93 -11.97 13.54
N SER A 20 51.15 -12.35 12.27
CA SER A 20 52.48 -12.25 11.61
C SER A 20 52.50 -12.71 10.15
N ASN A 21 53.19 -11.87 9.37
CA ASN A 21 53.87 -11.97 8.07
C ASN A 21 54.00 -13.31 7.30
N GLY A 22 53.95 -13.19 5.97
CA GLY A 22 54.52 -14.16 5.03
C GLY A 22 54.41 -13.75 3.56
N SER A 23 55.36 -12.95 3.08
CA SER A 23 55.58 -12.62 1.67
C SER A 23 56.23 -13.79 0.90
N SER A 24 55.88 -14.01 -0.38
CA SER A 24 56.85 -14.08 -1.50
C SER A 24 56.26 -14.52 -2.85
N ARG A 25 56.65 -13.76 -3.91
CA ARG A 25 56.99 -14.15 -5.30
C ARG A 25 55.89 -14.69 -6.22
N CYS A 26 55.97 -14.64 -7.54
CA CYS A 26 56.54 -13.76 -8.59
C CYS A 26 56.31 -14.52 -9.91
N GLY A 27 55.95 -13.81 -10.97
CA GLY A 27 55.91 -14.31 -12.36
C GLY A 27 54.82 -13.54 -13.11
N GLY A 28 55.07 -12.69 -14.11
CA GLY A 28 56.20 -12.59 -15.03
C GLY A 28 55.61 -12.76 -16.44
N GLY A 29 55.53 -11.68 -17.23
CA GLY A 29 55.03 -11.73 -18.60
C GLY A 29 54.86 -10.34 -19.23
N LEU A 30 55.91 -9.88 -19.90
CA LEU A 30 56.10 -8.60 -20.57
C LEU A 30 55.50 -8.54 -21.98
N SER A 31 55.11 -7.33 -22.40
CA SER A 31 55.37 -6.65 -23.69
C SER A 31 54.20 -5.69 -23.99
N GLY A 32 54.34 -4.42 -24.37
CA GLY A 32 55.49 -3.57 -24.67
C GLY A 32 55.02 -2.47 -25.65
N VAL A 33 55.26 -1.19 -25.28
CA VAL A 33 55.63 -0.01 -26.12
C VAL A 33 54.86 0.30 -27.43
N SER A 34 54.47 1.53 -27.79
CA SER A 34 55.09 2.88 -27.71
C SER A 34 53.98 3.98 -27.70
N GLY A 35 54.11 5.16 -27.09
CA GLY A 35 55.02 6.30 -27.38
C GLY A 35 54.55 7.04 -28.65
N VAL A 36 54.06 8.29 -28.67
CA VAL A 36 54.76 9.60 -28.56
C VAL A 36 53.65 10.69 -28.72
N ALA A 37 53.34 11.59 -27.77
CA ALA A 37 53.93 12.90 -27.43
C ALA A 37 53.78 14.07 -28.45
N GLY A 38 53.23 15.20 -27.98
CA GLY A 38 53.28 16.55 -28.58
C GLY A 38 52.04 17.40 -28.18
N ARG A 39 52.07 18.24 -27.12
CA ARG A 39 52.46 19.69 -27.06
C ARG A 39 51.68 20.55 -28.10
N LEU A 40 51.14 21.76 -27.85
CA LEU A 40 51.15 22.78 -26.79
C LEU A 40 50.10 23.85 -27.22
N GLY A 41 49.54 24.64 -26.29
CA GLY A 41 48.95 25.95 -26.61
C GLY A 41 47.91 26.46 -25.61
N GLY A 42 48.27 27.47 -24.80
CA GLY A 42 47.37 28.24 -23.92
C GLY A 42 46.32 29.06 -24.71
N VAL A 43 45.42 29.84 -24.11
CA VAL A 43 45.69 31.01 -23.24
C VAL A 43 44.40 31.47 -22.52
N ALA A 44 44.56 31.83 -21.24
CA ALA A 44 43.92 32.83 -20.37
C ALA A 44 42.38 33.03 -20.22
N ALA A 45 42.00 33.18 -18.94
CA ALA A 45 40.78 33.80 -18.41
C ALA A 45 40.77 35.36 -18.57
N PRO A 46 39.66 36.06 -18.25
CA PRO A 46 39.53 36.59 -16.87
C PRO A 46 38.09 36.73 -16.31
N LEU A 47 37.97 36.63 -14.97
CA LEU A 47 37.08 37.42 -14.08
C LEU A 47 37.96 38.54 -13.45
N PRO A 48 37.47 39.64 -12.80
CA PRO A 48 36.25 39.74 -11.98
C PRO A 48 35.51 41.10 -11.99
N GLY A 49 34.39 41.20 -11.25
CA GLY A 49 33.74 42.47 -10.91
C GLY A 49 32.75 42.33 -9.76
N SER A 50 33.11 42.90 -8.60
CA SER A 50 32.31 43.04 -7.38
C SER A 50 31.72 44.45 -7.26
N CYS A 51 30.51 44.58 -6.68
CA CYS A 51 30.11 45.58 -5.66
C CYS A 51 28.58 45.74 -5.59
N GLY A 52 28.04 45.85 -4.37
CA GLY A 52 26.68 46.36 -4.16
C GLY A 52 25.92 45.75 -2.97
N ALA A 53 26.32 46.10 -1.75
CA ALA A 53 25.51 45.91 -0.54
C ALA A 53 24.41 46.98 -0.48
N VAL A 54 23.16 46.60 -0.19
CA VAL A 54 22.15 47.51 0.36
C VAL A 54 21.41 46.77 1.47
N ALA A 55 21.53 47.31 2.68
CA ALA A 55 20.81 46.93 3.87
C ALA A 55 19.38 47.49 3.84
N ALA A 56 18.40 46.72 4.32
CA ALA A 56 17.07 47.23 4.62
C ALA A 56 16.55 46.67 5.95
N GLY A 57 16.59 47.54 6.96
CA GLY A 57 15.63 47.74 8.04
C GLY A 57 14.88 46.55 8.65
N LYS A 58 15.30 46.15 9.86
CA LYS A 58 14.42 45.53 10.86
C LYS A 58 13.50 46.61 11.46
N GLY A 59 12.23 46.59 11.10
CA GLY A 59 11.16 47.33 11.79
C GLY A 59 10.50 46.44 12.83
N GLY A 60 10.75 46.72 14.12
CA GLY A 60 10.08 46.07 15.24
C GLY A 60 8.68 46.65 15.46
N GLY A 61 7.66 45.78 15.43
CA GLY A 61 6.32 46.08 15.92
C GLY A 61 6.03 45.24 17.16
N ARG A 62 5.93 45.89 18.33
CA ARG A 62 5.36 45.33 19.56
C ARG A 62 3.95 45.90 19.74
N CYS A 63 2.97 45.02 19.86
CA CYS A 63 1.61 45.18 20.39
C CYS A 63 1.06 43.73 20.42
N SER A 64 0.43 43.14 21.42
CA SER A 64 -0.20 43.56 22.68
C SER A 64 -0.40 42.27 23.51
N GLY A 65 -0.72 42.35 24.80
CA GLY A 65 -1.25 41.18 25.52
C GLY A 65 -1.24 41.30 27.03
N GLY A 66 -2.11 42.14 27.59
CA GLY A 66 -2.51 42.04 28.99
C GLY A 66 -3.38 40.81 29.18
N GLY A 67 -3.03 39.96 30.14
CA GLY A 67 -3.86 38.86 30.61
C GLY A 67 -4.66 39.26 31.83
N GLN A 68 -5.94 38.87 31.88
CA GLN A 68 -6.62 38.60 33.14
C GLN A 68 -7.81 37.66 32.95
N LEU A 69 -8.04 36.91 34.02
CA LEU A 69 -8.80 35.67 34.19
C LEU A 69 -10.33 35.87 34.31
N GLY A 70 -11.09 34.81 34.06
CA GLY A 70 -12.46 34.64 34.57
C GLY A 70 -13.11 33.31 34.14
N GLY A 71 -13.47 32.45 35.11
CA GLY A 71 -14.30 31.24 34.92
C GLY A 71 -15.75 31.59 34.51
N VAL A 72 -16.71 30.68 34.32
CA VAL A 72 -17.06 29.43 35.03
C VAL A 72 -18.05 28.62 34.14
N SER A 73 -18.04 27.28 34.29
CA SER A 73 -19.14 26.28 34.14
C SER A 73 -20.25 26.42 33.08
N GLY A 74 -20.46 25.34 32.31
CA GLY A 74 -21.75 25.04 31.67
C GLY A 74 -21.74 23.71 30.89
N VAL A 75 -22.48 22.71 31.39
CA VAL A 75 -22.75 21.42 30.74
C VAL A 75 -23.81 21.63 29.65
N GLY A 76 -23.64 21.03 28.46
CA GLY A 76 -24.64 21.06 27.40
C GLY A 76 -24.30 20.18 26.20
N ILE A 77 -25.22 19.25 25.92
CA ILE A 77 -25.21 18.20 24.90
C ILE A 77 -25.36 18.77 23.47
N GLY A 78 -24.67 18.16 22.49
CA GLY A 78 -25.25 17.89 21.17
C GLY A 78 -24.89 18.80 19.98
N ALA A 79 -24.67 18.12 18.85
CA ALA A 79 -24.71 18.58 17.45
C ALA A 79 -23.45 19.22 16.84
N TYR A 80 -22.71 18.39 16.09
CA TYR A 80 -21.81 18.81 15.02
C TYR A 80 -22.60 19.57 13.96
N ASN A 81 -22.40 20.88 13.87
CA ASN A 81 -22.84 21.70 12.74
C ASN A 81 -21.67 21.86 11.76
N ASN A 82 -21.73 21.14 10.65
CA ASN A 82 -21.04 21.52 9.43
C ASN A 82 -21.69 22.80 8.90
N ARG A 83 -20.98 23.93 9.01
CA ARG A 83 -21.29 25.13 8.24
C ARG A 83 -20.00 25.77 7.75
N CYS A 84 -19.68 25.49 6.49
CA CYS A 84 -18.85 26.36 5.68
C CYS A 84 -19.59 27.70 5.50
N ASN A 85 -18.96 28.81 5.86
CA ASN A 85 -19.29 30.11 5.30
C ASN A 85 -18.05 31.01 5.35
N ASN A 86 -17.57 31.36 4.16
CA ASN A 86 -17.56 32.70 3.58
C ASN A 86 -16.19 33.06 2.99
N PHE A 87 -16.14 33.04 1.65
CA PHE A 87 -15.09 33.70 0.88
C PHE A 87 -15.29 35.21 0.97
N GLY A 88 -14.24 35.90 1.44
CA GLY A 88 -14.13 37.35 1.35
C GLY A 88 -13.90 37.79 -0.09
N THR A 89 -14.72 38.73 -0.53
CA THR A 89 -14.60 39.46 -1.79
C THR A 89 -13.39 40.39 -1.77
N GLY A 90 -12.44 40.19 -2.68
CA GLY A 90 -11.43 41.19 -3.07
C GLY A 90 -11.84 41.90 -4.37
N PRO A 91 -11.63 43.21 -4.51
CA PRO A 91 -12.15 43.97 -5.64
C PRO A 91 -11.06 44.12 -6.71
N TYR A 92 -11.26 43.56 -7.90
CA TYR A 92 -10.82 44.19 -9.16
C TYR A 92 -11.68 43.62 -10.30
N GLY A 93 -12.43 44.51 -10.92
CA GLY A 93 -13.34 44.21 -12.02
C GLY A 93 -12.62 43.95 -13.33
N GLY A 94 -13.31 43.22 -14.19
CA GLY A 94 -12.97 43.04 -15.59
C GLY A 94 -14.15 42.35 -16.28
N ALA A 95 -15.12 43.16 -16.72
CA ALA A 95 -16.26 42.69 -17.50
C ALA A 95 -15.83 42.41 -18.95
N VAL A 96 -16.30 41.29 -19.51
CA VAL A 96 -16.62 41.21 -20.94
C VAL A 96 -17.83 40.30 -21.13
N SER A 97 -18.86 40.90 -21.73
CA SER A 97 -20.12 40.30 -22.16
C SER A 97 -19.94 39.61 -23.52
N CYS A 98 -20.67 38.52 -23.78
CA CYS A 98 -21.63 38.46 -24.89
C CYS A 98 -22.44 37.15 -24.93
N ALA A 99 -23.76 37.32 -24.80
CA ALA A 99 -24.87 36.66 -25.50
C ALA A 99 -24.67 35.29 -26.20
N GLY A 100 -25.37 34.28 -25.68
CA GLY A 100 -26.54 33.63 -26.30
C GLY A 100 -26.44 32.96 -27.67
N MET A 101 -26.82 31.67 -27.75
CA MET A 101 -27.90 31.14 -28.62
C MET A 101 -28.13 29.62 -28.38
N PHE A 102 -29.40 29.25 -28.13
CA PHE A 102 -30.21 28.04 -28.47
C PHE A 102 -29.56 26.62 -28.49
N ALA A 103 -30.23 25.51 -28.14
CA ALA A 103 -31.53 25.18 -27.57
C ALA A 103 -31.60 23.68 -27.22
N ALA A 104 -32.40 23.37 -26.20
CA ALA A 104 -33.32 22.25 -26.01
C ALA A 104 -33.06 20.85 -26.62
N GLY A 105 -33.09 19.83 -25.74
CA GLY A 105 -33.33 18.43 -26.09
C GLY A 105 -33.24 17.50 -24.88
N GLY A 106 -34.25 17.53 -24.00
CA GLY A 106 -34.32 16.67 -22.81
C GLY A 106 -35.07 15.36 -23.07
N VAL A 107 -34.56 14.27 -22.49
CA VAL A 107 -35.32 13.03 -22.17
C VAL A 107 -34.79 12.48 -20.85
N PRO A 108 -35.61 12.30 -19.81
CA PRO A 108 -35.19 11.66 -18.55
C PRO A 108 -35.39 10.13 -18.58
N PRO A 109 -34.58 9.33 -17.86
CA PRO A 109 -34.76 7.88 -17.78
C PRO A 109 -35.89 7.49 -16.82
N LYS A 110 -36.66 6.48 -17.24
CA LYS A 110 -37.80 5.89 -16.52
C LYS A 110 -37.36 5.00 -15.36
N SER A 111 -38.00 5.20 -14.21
CA SER A 111 -38.06 4.30 -13.06
C SER A 111 -38.89 3.05 -13.37
N TYR A 112 -38.42 1.86 -13.00
CA TYR A 112 -39.26 0.66 -12.91
C TYR A 112 -39.43 0.28 -11.45
N ALA A 113 -40.69 0.39 -11.00
CA ALA A 113 -41.17 -0.07 -9.71
C ALA A 113 -41.50 -1.57 -9.76
N SER A 114 -41.38 -2.17 -8.58
CA SER A 114 -41.75 -3.52 -8.19
C SER A 114 -43.23 -3.83 -8.42
N GLY A 115 -43.51 -4.99 -9.01
CA GLY A 115 -44.84 -5.57 -9.10
C GLY A 115 -44.83 -6.98 -8.50
N ALA A 116 -45.36 -7.11 -7.29
CA ALA A 116 -45.75 -8.38 -6.72
C ALA A 116 -47.08 -8.83 -7.34
N SER A 117 -47.19 -10.11 -7.68
CA SER A 117 -48.50 -10.77 -7.83
C SER A 117 -48.41 -12.21 -7.34
N SER A 118 -49.42 -12.57 -6.57
CA SER A 118 -49.55 -13.72 -5.71
C SER A 118 -50.37 -14.85 -6.34
N LEU A 119 -50.10 -16.08 -5.88
CA LEU A 119 -50.94 -17.30 -5.81
C LEU A 119 -51.45 -17.93 -7.12
N ALA A 120 -51.11 -19.20 -7.34
CA ALA A 120 -52.06 -20.31 -7.13
C ALA A 120 -51.35 -21.69 -7.19
N THR A 121 -51.80 -22.55 -6.29
CA THR A 121 -51.38 -23.92 -6.01
C THR A 121 -52.01 -24.91 -6.99
N ALA A 122 -51.23 -25.83 -7.58
CA ALA A 122 -51.73 -27.11 -8.08
C ALA A 122 -50.58 -28.13 -8.27
N THR A 123 -50.71 -29.28 -7.60
CA THR A 123 -50.04 -30.55 -7.91
C THR A 123 -51.12 -31.64 -7.93
N PRO A 124 -50.89 -32.89 -8.38
CA PRO A 124 -49.79 -33.43 -9.22
C PRO A 124 -50.30 -34.27 -10.41
N HIS A 125 -49.45 -34.55 -11.41
CA HIS A 125 -49.51 -35.85 -12.09
C HIS A 125 -48.13 -36.35 -12.55
N SER A 126 -47.90 -37.61 -12.18
CA SER A 126 -46.81 -38.51 -12.50
C SER A 126 -46.43 -38.55 -13.99
N ALA A 127 -45.14 -38.45 -14.29
CA ALA A 127 -44.51 -39.21 -15.36
C ALA A 127 -43.03 -39.48 -15.03
N ARG A 128 -42.69 -40.78 -14.96
CA ARG A 128 -41.34 -41.30 -14.85
C ARG A 128 -40.53 -40.96 -16.11
N GLY A 129 -39.30 -40.50 -15.93
CA GLY A 129 -38.32 -40.37 -17.00
C GLY A 129 -36.94 -40.17 -16.39
N GLY A 130 -36.18 -41.26 -16.26
CA GLY A 130 -34.83 -41.22 -15.73
C GLY A 130 -33.89 -40.46 -16.66
N ALA A 131 -33.20 -39.47 -16.11
CA ALA A 131 -31.94 -38.98 -16.63
C ALA A 131 -30.98 -38.92 -15.45
N GLY A 132 -30.05 -39.87 -15.41
CA GLY A 132 -28.94 -39.83 -14.46
C GLY A 132 -28.18 -38.54 -14.69
N LEU A 133 -28.17 -37.68 -13.68
CA LEU A 133 -27.22 -36.58 -13.59
C LEU A 133 -25.83 -37.20 -13.45
N ALA A 134 -25.17 -37.41 -14.59
CA ALA A 134 -23.76 -37.69 -14.62
C ALA A 134 -23.05 -36.49 -13.98
N LEU A 135 -22.56 -36.66 -12.75
CA LEU A 135 -21.55 -35.78 -12.19
C LEU A 135 -20.38 -35.79 -13.18
N GLN A 136 -20.27 -34.74 -13.98
CA GLN A 136 -19.12 -34.53 -14.85
C GLN A 136 -17.94 -34.23 -13.92
N ARG A 137 -17.17 -35.27 -13.62
CA ARG A 137 -15.89 -35.13 -12.92
C ARG A 137 -15.04 -34.16 -13.75
N ALA A 138 -14.66 -33.05 -13.13
CA ALA A 138 -13.71 -32.12 -13.69
C ALA A 138 -12.46 -32.88 -14.19
N THR A 139 -11.97 -32.52 -15.36
CA THR A 139 -10.73 -33.08 -15.91
C THR A 139 -9.56 -32.78 -14.96
N PRO A 140 -8.53 -33.63 -14.87
CA PRO A 140 -7.36 -33.39 -14.00
C PRO A 140 -6.64 -32.07 -14.29
N GLU A 141 -6.79 -31.55 -15.50
CA GLU A 141 -6.25 -30.26 -15.95
C GLU A 141 -7.03 -29.05 -15.40
N ALA A 142 -8.32 -29.23 -15.08
CA ALA A 142 -9.16 -28.23 -14.41
C ALA A 142 -8.98 -28.22 -12.88
N ALA A 143 -8.28 -29.21 -12.32
CA ALA A 143 -7.83 -29.21 -10.93
C ALA A 143 -6.51 -28.41 -10.76
N MET A 144 -6.31 -27.38 -11.59
CA MET A 144 -5.31 -26.34 -11.37
C MET A 144 -5.66 -25.62 -10.07
N LEU A 145 -5.10 -26.10 -8.95
CA LEU A 145 -5.21 -25.56 -7.58
C LEU A 145 -5.74 -24.12 -7.58
N GLU A 146 -7.06 -24.02 -7.41
CA GLU A 146 -7.73 -22.75 -7.16
C GLU A 146 -7.02 -22.14 -5.95
N LEU A 147 -6.51 -20.92 -6.11
CA LEU A 147 -5.83 -20.24 -5.01
C LEU A 147 -6.88 -19.87 -3.97
N VAL A 148 -6.95 -20.67 -2.92
CA VAL A 148 -7.87 -20.44 -1.81
C VAL A 148 -7.29 -19.36 -0.92
N HIS A 149 -8.15 -18.45 -0.47
CA HIS A 149 -7.80 -17.38 0.45
C HIS A 149 -8.76 -17.35 1.64
N GLY A 150 -8.39 -16.62 2.68
CA GLY A 150 -9.28 -16.27 3.77
C GLY A 150 -8.91 -14.93 4.37
N TYR A 151 -9.89 -14.21 4.88
CA TYR A 151 -9.74 -12.85 5.38
C TYR A 151 -10.39 -12.70 6.74
N ALA A 152 -9.81 -11.86 7.58
CA ALA A 152 -10.44 -11.38 8.78
C ALA A 152 -9.98 -9.97 9.10
N ASP A 153 -10.88 -9.21 9.70
CA ASP A 153 -10.63 -7.89 10.22
C ASP A 153 -11.24 -7.69 11.61
N ASP A 154 -10.75 -6.67 12.31
CA ASP A 154 -11.31 -6.20 13.56
C ASP A 154 -11.05 -4.70 13.68
N GLN A 155 -12.12 -3.91 13.75
CA GLN A 155 -12.01 -2.47 13.95
C GLN A 155 -11.22 -2.11 15.22
N ASN A 156 -11.21 -2.98 16.23
CA ASN A 156 -10.69 -2.67 17.55
C ASN A 156 -11.40 -1.43 18.14
N THR A 157 -12.71 -1.54 18.27
CA THR A 157 -13.63 -0.46 18.70
C THR A 157 -13.28 0.19 20.04
N ARG A 158 -12.40 -0.43 20.82
CA ARG A 158 -11.81 0.15 22.03
C ARG A 158 -10.89 1.34 21.74
N PHE A 159 -10.17 1.32 20.63
CA PHE A 159 -9.13 2.31 20.29
C PHE A 159 -9.45 3.09 19.02
N ARG A 160 -10.15 2.48 18.06
CA ARG A 160 -10.51 3.13 16.79
C ARG A 160 -12.00 3.35 16.66
N LYS A 161 -12.37 4.58 16.30
CA LYS A 161 -13.77 5.00 16.11
C LYS A 161 -14.37 4.47 14.80
N TYR A 162 -13.54 4.28 13.79
CA TYR A 162 -13.92 3.81 12.47
C TYR A 162 -13.04 2.62 12.09
N MET A 163 -13.57 1.74 11.26
CA MET A 163 -12.79 0.77 10.50
C MET A 163 -12.36 1.48 9.22
N GLU A 164 -11.08 1.72 8.98
CA GLU A 164 -10.58 2.38 7.77
C GLU A 164 -9.80 1.43 6.85
N ASP A 165 -9.51 0.18 7.27
CA ASP A 165 -8.97 -0.81 6.33
C ASP A 165 -10.07 -1.34 5.38
N GLU A 166 -9.62 -1.78 4.20
CA GLU A 166 -10.39 -2.55 3.23
C GLU A 166 -9.51 -3.60 2.55
N HIS A 167 -10.15 -4.55 1.90
CA HIS A 167 -9.48 -5.54 1.04
C HIS A 167 -10.26 -5.77 -0.25
N MET A 168 -9.57 -6.36 -1.24
CA MET A 168 -10.18 -6.83 -2.47
C MET A 168 -9.52 -8.12 -2.92
N VAL A 169 -10.32 -9.13 -3.23
CA VAL A 169 -9.86 -10.37 -3.85
C VAL A 169 -10.63 -10.63 -5.13
N VAL A 170 -9.91 -10.72 -6.25
CA VAL A 170 -10.52 -11.03 -7.56
C VAL A 170 -10.02 -12.40 -8.01
N PRO A 171 -10.83 -13.47 -7.91
CA PRO A 171 -10.49 -14.77 -8.45
C PRO A 171 -10.48 -14.72 -9.98
N ASN A 172 -9.73 -15.61 -10.61
CA ASN A 172 -9.57 -15.68 -12.06
C ASN A 172 -9.13 -14.34 -12.71
N PHE A 173 -8.33 -13.56 -11.98
CA PHE A 173 -7.82 -12.26 -12.45
C PHE A 173 -7.03 -12.43 -13.74
N ALA A 174 -7.34 -11.61 -14.75
CA ALA A 174 -6.81 -11.68 -16.10
C ALA A 174 -6.88 -13.09 -16.70
N SER A 175 -7.89 -13.89 -16.33
CA SER A 175 -8.09 -15.29 -16.72
C SER A 175 -6.97 -16.27 -16.35
N ARG A 176 -6.07 -15.90 -15.43
CA ARG A 176 -4.85 -16.70 -15.16
C ARG A 176 -4.33 -16.67 -13.72
N GLY A 177 -5.06 -16.06 -12.79
CA GLY A 177 -4.56 -15.90 -11.43
C GLY A 177 -5.54 -15.37 -10.41
N LEU A 178 -4.98 -14.79 -9.35
CA LEU A 178 -5.70 -14.18 -8.23
C LEU A 178 -5.12 -12.78 -8.00
N PHE A 179 -5.98 -11.78 -7.88
CA PHE A 179 -5.61 -10.47 -7.35
C PHE A 179 -5.94 -10.44 -5.87
N CYS A 180 -4.98 -10.04 -5.04
CA CYS A 180 -5.18 -9.75 -3.63
C CYS A 180 -4.72 -8.32 -3.34
N GLY A 181 -5.60 -7.48 -2.82
CA GLY A 181 -5.31 -6.13 -2.36
C GLY A 181 -5.69 -5.95 -0.90
N LEU A 182 -4.84 -5.27 -0.14
CA LEU A 182 -5.09 -4.86 1.23
C LEU A 182 -4.71 -3.39 1.39
N TYR A 183 -5.61 -2.61 1.98
CA TYR A 183 -5.57 -1.16 2.01
C TYR A 183 -5.85 -0.71 3.44
N ASP A 184 -4.93 0.03 4.05
CA ASP A 184 -5.09 0.62 5.37
C ASP A 184 -5.37 2.12 5.18
N GLY A 185 -6.59 2.55 5.48
CA GLY A 185 -7.07 3.89 5.21
C GLY A 185 -6.76 4.87 6.33
N HIS A 186 -6.52 6.13 6.00
CA HIS A 186 -6.33 7.19 6.99
C HIS A 186 -6.91 8.53 6.55
N GLY A 187 -7.31 9.34 7.53
CA GLY A 187 -7.87 10.67 7.28
C GLY A 187 -9.31 10.63 6.72
N GLY A 188 -9.98 9.49 6.80
CA GLY A 188 -11.31 9.25 6.25
C GLY A 188 -11.34 8.14 5.21
N ARG A 189 -12.51 7.52 5.05
CA ARG A 189 -12.68 6.33 4.20
C ARG A 189 -12.76 6.56 2.69
N LEU A 190 -12.84 7.82 2.23
CA LEU A 190 -13.08 8.13 0.82
C LEU A 190 -11.98 7.55 -0.11
N ALA A 191 -10.71 7.65 0.28
CA ALA A 191 -9.61 7.15 -0.54
C ALA A 191 -9.61 5.61 -0.60
N VAL A 192 -9.70 4.95 0.54
CA VAL A 192 -9.67 3.49 0.64
C VAL A 192 -10.88 2.84 -0.05
N GLU A 193 -12.09 3.41 0.07
CA GLU A 193 -13.28 2.93 -0.63
C GLU A 193 -13.13 3.05 -2.15
N PHE A 194 -12.58 4.16 -2.63
CA PHE A 194 -12.34 4.34 -4.06
C PHE A 194 -11.26 3.38 -4.59
N VAL A 195 -10.15 3.21 -3.86
CA VAL A 195 -9.05 2.31 -4.24
C VAL A 195 -9.55 0.86 -4.33
N LYS A 196 -10.32 0.39 -3.34
CA LYS A 196 -10.96 -0.93 -3.32
C LYS A 196 -11.74 -1.20 -4.60
N GLU A 197 -12.59 -0.25 -4.99
CA GLU A 197 -13.48 -0.41 -6.15
C GLU A 197 -12.78 -0.28 -7.50
N GLN A 198 -11.70 0.49 -7.60
CA GLN A 198 -11.12 0.87 -8.89
C GLN A 198 -9.82 0.15 -9.24
N LEU A 199 -8.95 -0.13 -8.25
CA LEU A 199 -7.58 -0.54 -8.53
C LEU A 199 -7.47 -1.85 -9.30
N HIS A 200 -8.24 -2.86 -8.92
CA HIS A 200 -8.22 -4.16 -9.58
C HIS A 200 -8.69 -4.08 -11.04
N GLN A 201 -9.72 -3.29 -11.34
CA GLN A 201 -10.25 -3.12 -12.69
C GLN A 201 -9.25 -2.40 -13.60
N ILE A 202 -8.61 -1.35 -13.07
CA ILE A 202 -7.60 -0.60 -13.82
C ILE A 202 -6.35 -1.46 -14.01
N ALA A 203 -5.90 -2.17 -12.97
CA ALA A 203 -4.78 -3.11 -13.05
C ALA A 203 -4.99 -4.18 -14.12
N GLU A 204 -6.19 -4.80 -14.16
CA GLU A 204 -6.49 -5.81 -15.17
C GLU A 204 -6.47 -5.21 -16.58
N ARG A 205 -7.06 -4.03 -16.76
CA ARG A 205 -7.05 -3.32 -18.04
C ARG A 205 -5.62 -3.00 -18.49
N GLU A 206 -4.80 -2.43 -17.61
CA GLU A 206 -3.40 -2.10 -17.92
C GLU A 206 -2.58 -3.33 -18.27
N LEU A 207 -2.87 -4.47 -17.63
CA LEU A 207 -2.19 -5.74 -17.87
C LEU A 207 -2.58 -6.33 -19.22
N LEU A 208 -3.88 -6.30 -19.56
CA LEU A 208 -4.40 -6.83 -20.83
C LEU A 208 -4.07 -5.93 -22.03
N SER A 209 -3.92 -4.62 -21.82
CA SER A 209 -3.53 -3.67 -22.87
C SER A 209 -2.01 -3.44 -22.97
N GLY A 210 -1.22 -4.13 -22.15
CA GLY A 210 0.23 -3.99 -22.12
C GLY A 210 0.89 -4.44 -23.42
N ALA A 211 2.13 -3.99 -23.65
CA ALA A 211 2.91 -4.47 -24.79
C ALA A 211 3.20 -5.98 -24.64
N PRO A 212 3.31 -6.75 -25.73
CA PRO A 212 3.68 -8.16 -25.65
C PRO A 212 4.98 -8.36 -24.86
N GLY A 213 4.93 -9.20 -23.82
CA GLY A 213 6.07 -9.47 -22.95
C GLY A 213 6.34 -8.42 -21.87
N GLU A 214 5.49 -7.39 -21.74
CA GLU A 214 5.57 -6.44 -20.64
C GLU A 214 5.39 -7.16 -19.28
N ALA A 215 6.23 -6.80 -18.31
CA ALA A 215 6.14 -7.36 -16.98
C ALA A 215 4.84 -6.91 -16.29
N PRO A 216 4.09 -7.82 -15.62
CA PRO A 216 2.85 -7.45 -14.92
C PRO A 216 2.98 -6.29 -13.93
N LEU A 217 4.16 -6.11 -13.33
CA LEU A 217 4.43 -5.02 -12.41
C LEU A 217 4.44 -3.63 -13.08
N GLU A 218 4.76 -3.52 -14.37
CA GLU A 218 4.69 -2.23 -15.08
C GLU A 218 3.24 -1.80 -15.28
N ALA A 219 2.35 -2.75 -15.60
CA ALA A 219 0.91 -2.52 -15.59
C ALA A 219 0.39 -2.11 -14.20
N MET A 220 0.87 -2.77 -13.13
CA MET A 220 0.51 -2.40 -11.76
C MET A 220 0.96 -1.00 -11.37
N LYS A 221 2.21 -0.61 -11.69
CA LYS A 221 2.69 0.75 -11.44
C LYS A 221 1.81 1.79 -12.13
N ARG A 222 1.46 1.57 -13.41
CA ARG A 222 0.52 2.46 -14.12
C ARG A 222 -0.85 2.51 -13.45
N ALA A 223 -1.36 1.38 -12.97
CA ALA A 223 -2.64 1.32 -12.28
C ALA A 223 -2.64 2.13 -10.98
N PHE A 224 -1.60 1.99 -10.14
CA PHE A 224 -1.44 2.79 -8.92
C PHE A 224 -1.45 4.28 -9.24
N LEU A 225 -0.62 4.73 -10.20
CA LEU A 225 -0.54 6.15 -10.56
C LEU A 225 -1.83 6.68 -11.22
N LYS A 226 -2.57 5.84 -11.96
CA LYS A 226 -3.85 6.22 -12.57
C LYS A 226 -4.94 6.36 -11.51
N VAL A 227 -5.08 5.38 -10.62
CA VAL A 227 -6.04 5.41 -9.50
C VAL A 227 -5.76 6.61 -8.61
N ASP A 228 -4.49 6.88 -8.30
CA ASP A 228 -4.10 8.02 -7.48
C ASP A 228 -4.59 9.35 -8.08
N ARG A 229 -4.36 9.56 -9.38
CA ARG A 229 -4.84 10.77 -10.07
C ARG A 229 -6.37 10.87 -10.08
N MET A 230 -7.09 9.74 -10.07
CA MET A 230 -8.55 9.72 -10.03
C MET A 230 -9.13 10.07 -8.65
N LEU A 231 -8.33 10.07 -7.58
CA LEU A 231 -8.74 10.51 -6.25
C LEU A 231 -8.89 12.05 -6.14
N LEU A 232 -8.16 12.81 -6.96
CA LEU A 232 -8.26 14.28 -7.01
C LEU A 232 -9.68 14.79 -7.30
N PRO A 233 -10.34 14.41 -8.42
CA PRO A 233 -11.66 14.94 -8.77
C PRO A 233 -12.77 14.55 -7.80
N ILE A 234 -12.60 13.48 -7.00
CA ILE A 234 -13.58 13.08 -5.98
C ILE A 234 -13.34 13.77 -4.62
N GLY A 235 -12.28 14.56 -4.49
CA GLY A 235 -11.98 15.33 -3.27
C GLY A 235 -11.19 14.58 -2.20
N ALA A 236 -10.59 13.43 -2.50
CA ALA A 236 -9.71 12.69 -1.59
C ALA A 236 -8.30 13.30 -1.55
N VAL A 237 -8.22 14.54 -1.03
CA VAL A 237 -7.00 15.36 -1.01
C VAL A 237 -6.25 15.25 0.33
N ASN A 238 -6.99 15.15 1.44
CA ASN A 238 -6.48 15.08 2.82
C ASN A 238 -6.66 13.70 3.47
N CYS A 239 -7.06 12.70 2.69
CA CYS A 239 -7.16 11.32 3.11
C CYS A 239 -6.40 10.45 2.12
N GLY A 240 -6.00 9.29 2.59
CA GLY A 240 -5.21 8.37 1.79
C GLY A 240 -5.38 6.95 2.28
N THR A 241 -4.61 6.07 1.65
CA THR A 241 -4.51 4.69 2.08
C THR A 241 -3.15 4.13 1.69
N THR A 242 -2.62 3.25 2.53
CA THR A 242 -1.62 2.30 2.09
C THR A 242 -2.21 1.41 0.99
N CYS A 243 -1.36 0.71 0.26
CA CYS A 243 -1.83 -0.23 -0.73
C CYS A 243 -0.78 -1.29 -0.97
N ALA A 244 -1.04 -2.47 -0.44
CA ALA A 244 -0.33 -3.69 -0.79
C ALA A 244 -1.17 -4.47 -1.79
N VAL A 245 -0.56 -4.88 -2.91
CA VAL A 245 -1.15 -5.81 -3.87
C VAL A 245 -0.22 -6.99 -4.05
N CYS A 246 -0.77 -8.20 -4.06
CA CYS A 246 -0.10 -9.43 -4.45
C CYS A 246 -0.89 -10.09 -5.60
N LEU A 247 -0.35 -10.03 -6.82
CA LEU A 247 -0.90 -10.79 -7.94
C LEU A 247 -0.28 -12.19 -7.93
N CYS A 248 -1.10 -13.21 -7.79
CA CYS A 248 -0.67 -14.60 -7.90
C CYS A 248 -0.99 -15.09 -9.32
N LEU A 249 -0.03 -15.00 -10.23
CA LEU A 249 -0.22 -15.29 -11.65
C LEU A 249 0.48 -16.58 -12.05
N ARG A 250 -0.21 -17.42 -12.82
CA ARG A 250 0.47 -18.49 -13.57
C ARG A 250 0.94 -17.94 -14.90
N GLY A 251 2.12 -18.40 -15.34
CA GLY A 251 2.63 -18.07 -16.67
C GLY A 251 1.71 -18.58 -17.79
N PRO A 252 1.88 -18.07 -19.02
CA PRO A 252 0.97 -18.38 -20.15
C PRO A 252 1.08 -19.82 -20.63
N SER A 253 2.17 -20.53 -20.31
CA SER A 253 2.36 -21.92 -20.72
C SER A 253 1.81 -22.89 -19.68
N PRO A 254 1.18 -24.00 -20.10
CA PRO A 254 0.78 -25.07 -19.18
C PRO A 254 1.96 -25.53 -18.30
N GLY A 255 1.72 -25.68 -16.99
CA GLY A 255 2.76 -26.07 -16.04
C GLY A 255 3.72 -24.95 -15.62
N SER A 256 3.50 -23.71 -16.07
CA SER A 256 4.28 -22.56 -15.59
C SER A 256 4.18 -22.45 -14.06
N PRO A 257 5.31 -22.15 -13.37
CA PRO A 257 5.28 -21.94 -11.93
C PRO A 257 4.35 -20.77 -11.58
N LEU A 258 3.81 -20.80 -10.37
CA LEU A 258 3.10 -19.65 -9.81
C LEU A 258 4.13 -18.56 -9.48
N GLU A 259 3.85 -17.34 -9.91
CA GLU A 259 4.62 -16.14 -9.58
C GLU A 259 3.77 -15.19 -8.74
N LEU A 260 4.41 -14.58 -7.74
CA LEU A 260 3.84 -13.53 -6.89
C LEU A 260 4.43 -12.20 -7.37
N HIS A 261 3.59 -11.32 -7.89
CA HIS A 261 3.96 -9.95 -8.25
C HIS A 261 3.42 -9.02 -7.17
N VAL A 262 4.32 -8.53 -6.32
CA VAL A 262 3.99 -7.67 -5.17
C VAL A 262 4.25 -6.22 -5.54
N ALA A 263 3.29 -5.35 -5.25
CA ALA A 263 3.41 -3.89 -5.36
C ALA A 263 2.92 -3.26 -4.05
N ASN A 264 3.75 -2.43 -3.40
CA ASN A 264 3.43 -1.84 -2.10
C ASN A 264 3.67 -0.32 -2.06
N THR A 265 2.73 0.42 -1.47
CA THR A 265 2.89 1.79 -0.97
C THR A 265 2.40 1.86 0.47
N GLY A 266 3.21 2.42 1.38
CA GLY A 266 2.88 2.47 2.81
C GLY A 266 3.48 1.29 3.58
N ASP A 267 2.92 0.99 4.75
CA ASP A 267 3.42 0.07 5.77
C ASP A 267 2.54 -1.17 5.99
N THR A 268 1.48 -1.34 5.21
CA THR A 268 0.90 -2.67 4.97
C THR A 268 1.97 -3.59 4.37
N ARG A 269 2.05 -4.83 4.86
CA ARG A 269 3.16 -5.73 4.55
C ARG A 269 2.68 -7.07 3.98
N VAL A 270 3.46 -7.57 3.02
CA VAL A 270 3.27 -8.87 2.34
C VAL A 270 4.44 -9.79 2.71
N VAL A 271 4.12 -10.96 3.27
CA VAL A 271 5.11 -11.92 3.77
C VAL A 271 4.81 -13.32 3.20
N LEU A 272 5.84 -13.95 2.65
CA LEU A 272 5.83 -15.33 2.22
C LEU A 272 6.19 -16.25 3.39
N LEU A 273 5.35 -17.27 3.60
CA LEU A 273 5.49 -18.22 4.69
C LEU A 273 5.90 -19.59 4.13
N SER A 274 7.02 -20.09 4.62
CA SER A 274 7.49 -21.44 4.28
C SER A 274 6.70 -22.51 5.04
N ASP A 275 6.98 -23.78 4.77
CA ASP A 275 6.52 -24.93 5.55
C ASP A 275 7.19 -25.06 6.94
N GLY A 276 7.95 -24.05 7.36
CA GLY A 276 8.74 -24.05 8.59
C GLY A 276 10.20 -24.45 8.37
N SER A 277 10.58 -24.84 7.15
CA SER A 277 11.99 -25.13 6.80
C SER A 277 12.87 -23.88 6.68
N ALA A 278 12.27 -22.70 6.54
CA ALA A 278 12.96 -21.41 6.42
C ALA A 278 12.24 -20.30 7.21
N PRO A 279 12.94 -19.23 7.63
CA PRO A 279 12.28 -18.07 8.21
C PRO A 279 11.32 -17.43 7.22
N ALA A 280 10.36 -16.66 7.75
CA ALA A 280 9.43 -15.89 6.94
C ALA A 280 10.19 -14.93 6.02
N ARG A 281 9.75 -14.82 4.76
CA ARG A 281 10.38 -13.91 3.79
C ARG A 281 9.45 -12.75 3.50
N ARG A 282 9.85 -11.55 3.91
CA ARG A 282 9.16 -10.32 3.53
C ARG A 282 9.31 -10.07 2.02
N LEU A 283 8.19 -9.83 1.33
CA LEU A 283 8.15 -9.52 -0.11
C LEU A 283 7.93 -8.02 -0.38
N SER A 284 7.39 -7.29 0.59
CA SER A 284 7.23 -5.83 0.54
C SER A 284 8.30 -5.10 1.35
N VAL A 285 8.40 -3.79 1.14
CA VAL A 285 9.15 -2.88 2.01
C VAL A 285 8.14 -1.92 2.62
N ASP A 286 8.24 -1.68 3.93
CA ASP A 286 7.37 -0.75 4.62
C ASP A 286 7.90 0.67 4.40
N HIS A 287 7.05 1.59 3.94
CA HIS A 287 7.44 2.93 3.58
C HIS A 287 7.05 3.92 4.68
N VAL A 288 7.92 4.03 5.68
CA VAL A 288 7.68 4.79 6.92
C VAL A 288 8.67 5.94 7.09
N ALA A 289 8.24 7.01 7.74
CA ALA A 289 9.06 8.21 7.96
C ALA A 289 10.12 8.04 9.06
N THR A 290 10.29 6.81 9.58
CA THR A 290 11.41 6.39 10.43
C THR A 290 12.51 5.68 9.65
N ASP A 291 12.25 5.24 8.41
CA ASP A 291 13.25 4.60 7.55
C ASP A 291 14.19 5.66 6.95
N PRO A 292 15.51 5.61 7.22
CA PRO A 292 16.48 6.57 6.68
C PRO A 292 16.46 6.71 5.16
N ASP A 293 16.20 5.64 4.41
CA ASP A 293 16.21 5.68 2.95
C ASP A 293 14.96 6.40 2.41
N GLU A 294 13.79 6.14 3.00
CA GLU A 294 12.57 6.88 2.67
C GLU A 294 12.62 8.34 3.15
N VAL A 295 13.21 8.63 4.31
CA VAL A 295 13.44 10.01 4.76
C VAL A 295 14.32 10.77 3.76
N ARG A 296 15.41 10.13 3.29
CA ARG A 296 16.27 10.72 2.25
C ARG A 296 15.48 10.95 0.96
N ARG A 297 14.67 10.00 0.52
CA ARG A 297 13.83 10.13 -0.70
C ARG A 297 12.85 11.30 -0.58
N VAL A 298 12.17 11.44 0.56
CA VAL A 298 11.25 12.56 0.84
C VAL A 298 11.98 13.90 0.74
N GLN A 299 13.15 14.02 1.37
CA GLN A 299 13.96 15.24 1.35
C GLN A 299 14.47 15.61 -0.05
N LEU A 300 14.93 14.62 -0.82
CA LEU A 300 15.36 14.83 -2.21
C LEU A 300 14.21 15.25 -3.14
N SER A 301 12.97 14.91 -2.76
CA SER A 301 11.75 15.30 -3.47
C SER A 301 11.17 16.64 -2.97
N GLY A 302 11.93 17.41 -2.19
CA GLY A 302 11.53 18.71 -1.64
C GLY A 302 10.66 18.64 -0.37
N GLY A 303 10.27 17.45 0.07
CA GLY A 303 9.49 17.26 1.28
C GLY A 303 10.31 17.36 2.58
N HIS A 304 9.61 17.41 3.71
CA HIS A 304 10.23 17.48 5.03
C HIS A 304 9.66 16.41 5.96
N VAL A 305 10.52 15.83 6.82
CA VAL A 305 10.11 14.90 7.88
C VAL A 305 10.34 15.56 9.23
N MET A 306 9.29 15.67 10.03
CA MET A 306 9.31 16.25 11.37
C MET A 306 8.59 15.32 12.34
N GLY A 307 9.24 14.92 13.43
CA GLY A 307 8.64 14.01 14.41
C GLY A 307 8.23 12.66 13.83
N ASN A 308 9.07 12.07 12.95
CA ASN A 308 8.80 10.84 12.21
C ASN A 308 7.52 10.91 11.36
N ARG A 309 7.20 12.10 10.83
CA ARG A 309 6.05 12.33 9.96
C ARG A 309 6.39 13.26 8.80
N VAL A 310 5.98 12.90 7.59
CA VAL A 310 6.06 13.76 6.40
C VAL A 310 5.15 14.96 6.57
N GLY A 311 5.67 16.16 6.35
CA GLY A 311 4.97 17.43 6.60
C GLY A 311 4.52 17.59 8.05
N GLY A 312 5.12 16.85 9.00
CA GLY A 312 4.68 16.80 10.39
C GLY A 312 3.34 16.09 10.62
N THR A 313 2.76 15.47 9.59
CA THR A 313 1.40 14.91 9.63
C THR A 313 1.36 13.40 9.37
N LEU A 314 1.94 12.92 8.28
CA LEU A 314 1.76 11.54 7.81
C LEU A 314 2.92 10.61 8.22
N ALA A 315 2.63 9.48 8.85
CA ALA A 315 3.66 8.54 9.31
C ALA A 315 4.28 7.70 8.18
N VAL A 316 3.49 7.41 7.14
CA VAL A 316 3.96 6.77 5.91
C VAL A 316 4.52 7.78 4.92
N THR A 317 5.47 7.33 4.09
CA THR A 317 6.11 8.16 3.06
C THR A 317 5.55 7.91 1.67
N ARG A 318 4.76 6.84 1.50
CA ARG A 318 4.08 6.50 0.24
C ARG A 318 2.63 6.11 0.51
N ALA A 319 1.72 6.59 -0.31
CA ALA A 319 0.28 6.32 -0.19
C ALA A 319 -0.46 6.69 -1.49
N LEU A 320 -1.61 6.08 -1.73
CA LEU A 320 -2.62 6.64 -2.63
C LEU A 320 -3.42 7.70 -1.87
N GLY A 321 -3.82 8.78 -2.54
CA GLY A 321 -4.44 9.93 -1.88
C GLY A 321 -3.40 10.92 -1.34
N ASP A 322 -3.66 11.56 -0.20
CA ASP A 322 -2.76 12.52 0.47
C ASP A 322 -2.17 13.58 -0.48
N HIS A 323 -2.97 14.04 -1.44
CA HIS A 323 -2.50 14.94 -2.50
C HIS A 323 -1.96 16.26 -1.97
N VAL A 324 -2.36 16.70 -0.77
CA VAL A 324 -1.75 17.87 -0.11
C VAL A 324 -0.28 17.69 0.25
N LEU A 325 0.19 16.45 0.39
CA LEU A 325 1.57 16.08 0.65
C LEU A 325 2.28 15.54 -0.61
N LYS A 326 1.69 15.73 -1.79
CA LYS A 326 2.28 15.38 -3.09
C LYS A 326 2.74 16.64 -3.82
N GLY A 327 3.57 16.45 -4.85
CA GLY A 327 4.12 17.56 -5.65
C GLY A 327 5.52 17.99 -5.21
N SER A 328 5.94 19.18 -5.62
CA SER A 328 7.32 19.68 -5.52
C SER A 328 7.87 19.77 -4.11
N ASP A 329 7.00 19.90 -3.10
CA ASP A 329 7.40 20.21 -1.72
C ASP A 329 6.79 19.24 -0.69
N GLY A 330 6.13 18.16 -1.16
CA GLY A 330 5.37 17.25 -0.31
C GLY A 330 6.10 15.94 -0.01
N GLY A 331 6.81 15.40 -0.99
CA GLY A 331 7.61 14.18 -0.85
C GLY A 331 6.84 12.86 -0.72
N VAL A 332 5.52 12.85 -0.53
CA VAL A 332 4.71 11.61 -0.62
C VAL A 332 4.56 11.20 -2.09
N THR A 333 4.58 9.89 -2.37
CA THR A 333 4.38 9.34 -3.72
C THR A 333 3.42 8.14 -3.70
N ALA A 334 2.69 7.94 -4.79
CA ALA A 334 1.90 6.74 -5.05
C ALA A 334 2.66 5.67 -5.83
N GLU A 335 3.95 5.88 -6.12
CA GLU A 335 4.77 4.91 -6.84
C GLU A 335 5.09 3.68 -5.95
N PRO A 336 4.66 2.47 -6.33
CA PRO A 336 4.86 1.29 -5.51
C PRO A 336 6.28 0.74 -5.61
N HIS A 337 6.81 0.27 -4.49
CA HIS A 337 7.92 -0.67 -4.52
C HIS A 337 7.42 -2.03 -5.04
N CYS A 338 8.15 -2.62 -5.98
CA CYS A 338 7.67 -3.80 -6.70
C CYS A 338 8.68 -4.96 -6.63
N VAL A 339 8.19 -6.18 -6.40
CA VAL A 339 8.98 -7.42 -6.34
C VAL A 339 8.28 -8.52 -7.10
N VAL A 340 9.04 -9.34 -7.85
CA VAL A 340 8.55 -10.61 -8.39
C VAL A 340 9.20 -11.76 -7.61
N TYR A 341 8.40 -12.73 -7.22
CA TYR A 341 8.88 -13.94 -6.56
C TYR A 341 8.28 -15.19 -7.21
N ARG A 342 9.12 -16.16 -7.54
CA ARG A 342 8.69 -17.45 -8.08
C ARG A 342 8.49 -18.45 -6.94
N VAL A 343 7.27 -18.98 -6.81
CA VAL A 343 6.88 -19.88 -5.73
C VAL A 343 7.64 -21.21 -5.79
N GLY A 344 8.52 -21.45 -4.83
CA GLY A 344 9.33 -22.65 -4.65
C GLY A 344 8.62 -23.72 -3.81
N PRO A 345 9.15 -24.96 -3.73
CA PRO A 345 8.45 -26.10 -3.12
C PRO A 345 8.09 -25.95 -1.63
N ALA A 346 8.92 -25.23 -0.87
CA ALA A 346 8.70 -24.99 0.56
C ALA A 346 7.67 -23.89 0.85
N ASP A 347 7.26 -23.11 -0.16
CA ASP A 347 6.37 -21.98 0.03
C ASP A 347 4.91 -22.48 0.14
N ARG A 348 4.28 -22.17 1.29
CA ARG A 348 2.94 -22.68 1.64
C ARG A 348 1.87 -21.60 1.61
N PHE A 349 2.17 -20.42 2.14
CA PHE A 349 1.21 -19.33 2.24
C PHE A 349 1.87 -18.00 1.87
N VAL A 350 1.06 -17.06 1.42
CA VAL A 350 1.39 -15.63 1.47
C VAL A 350 0.35 -14.94 2.35
N ILE A 351 0.82 -14.07 3.24
CA ILE A 351 -0.06 -13.25 4.09
C ILE A 351 0.16 -11.78 3.79
N MET A 352 -0.94 -11.04 3.75
CA MET A 352 -0.97 -9.58 3.71
C MET A 352 -1.65 -9.11 4.99
N ALA A 353 -1.09 -8.15 5.72
CA ALA A 353 -1.74 -7.59 6.90
C ALA A 353 -1.44 -6.08 7.04
N SER A 354 -2.32 -5.34 7.71
CA SER A 354 -2.09 -3.93 8.09
C SER A 354 -1.07 -3.80 9.23
N ASP A 355 -0.60 -2.57 9.49
CA ASP A 355 0.34 -2.29 10.57
C ASP A 355 -0.23 -2.68 11.96
N GLY A 356 -1.56 -2.67 12.11
CA GLY A 356 -2.26 -3.16 13.28
C GLY A 356 -1.91 -4.59 13.69
N VAL A 357 -1.42 -5.42 12.75
CA VAL A 357 -0.81 -6.72 13.03
C VAL A 357 0.71 -6.59 13.20
N TRP A 358 1.39 -5.95 12.25
CA TRP A 358 2.85 -5.95 12.14
C TRP A 358 3.59 -5.10 13.19
N ASP A 359 2.90 -4.18 13.86
CA ASP A 359 3.45 -3.38 14.94
C ASP A 359 3.66 -4.18 16.23
N VAL A 360 2.95 -5.31 16.37
CA VAL A 360 2.94 -6.11 17.60
C VAL A 360 3.33 -7.57 17.39
N MET A 361 3.47 -8.02 16.14
CA MET A 361 3.89 -9.38 15.79
C MET A 361 4.99 -9.33 14.73
N SER A 362 6.03 -10.15 14.90
CA SER A 362 7.06 -10.30 13.88
C SER A 362 6.61 -11.20 12.72
N ASP A 363 7.33 -11.10 11.60
CA ASP A 363 7.08 -11.94 10.41
C ASP A 363 7.12 -13.44 10.77
N ASP A 364 8.06 -13.85 11.64
CA ASP A 364 8.21 -15.24 12.11
C ASP A 364 7.15 -15.66 13.14
N ASP A 365 6.67 -14.76 14.00
CA ASP A 365 5.56 -15.06 14.93
C ASP A 365 4.28 -15.40 14.15
N VAL A 366 4.00 -14.62 13.11
CA VAL A 366 2.88 -14.86 12.20
C VAL A 366 3.06 -16.17 11.43
N GLN A 367 4.27 -16.46 10.93
CA GLN A 367 4.55 -17.74 10.27
C GLN A 367 4.23 -18.92 11.19
N GLN A 368 4.72 -18.89 12.43
CA GLN A 368 4.49 -19.96 13.40
C GLN A 368 3.00 -20.14 13.69
N LEU A 369 2.26 -19.03 13.89
CA LEU A 369 0.83 -19.08 14.15
C LEU A 369 0.03 -19.66 12.98
N VAL A 370 0.35 -19.24 11.75
CA VAL A 370 -0.31 -19.74 10.53
C VAL A 370 -0.04 -21.25 10.37
N LEU A 371 1.21 -21.68 10.55
CA LEU A 371 1.58 -23.09 10.43
C LEU A 371 0.94 -23.99 11.48
N GLN A 372 0.79 -23.51 12.73
CA GLN A 372 0.06 -24.22 13.79
C GLN A 372 -1.41 -24.48 13.44
N HIS A 373 -1.98 -23.71 12.53
CA HIS A 373 -3.37 -23.79 12.10
C HIS A 373 -3.54 -24.12 10.62
N ALA A 374 -2.50 -24.62 9.94
CA ALA A 374 -2.47 -24.79 8.48
C ALA A 374 -3.63 -25.63 7.91
N GLU A 375 -4.17 -26.58 8.70
CA GLU A 375 -5.29 -27.45 8.29
C GLU A 375 -6.68 -26.84 8.57
N ARG A 376 -6.76 -25.66 9.18
CA ARG A 376 -8.02 -24.97 9.45
C ARG A 376 -8.50 -24.16 8.22
N PRO A 377 -9.78 -23.79 8.17
CA PRO A 377 -10.29 -22.84 7.18
C PRO A 377 -9.46 -21.54 7.21
N LEU A 378 -9.14 -20.98 6.04
CA LEU A 378 -8.26 -19.81 5.95
C LEU A 378 -8.83 -18.58 6.66
N ASP A 379 -10.15 -18.40 6.69
CA ASP A 379 -10.78 -17.31 7.46
C ASP A 379 -10.54 -17.47 8.98
N GLU A 380 -10.49 -18.70 9.49
CA GLU A 380 -10.13 -18.95 10.89
C GLU A 380 -8.65 -18.65 11.14
N ILE A 381 -7.77 -19.00 10.21
CA ILE A 381 -6.34 -18.67 10.30
C ILE A 381 -6.16 -17.15 10.34
N SER A 382 -6.76 -16.42 9.40
CA SER A 382 -6.72 -14.95 9.36
C SER A 382 -7.28 -14.33 10.63
N ARG A 383 -8.40 -14.88 11.15
CA ARG A 383 -8.98 -14.42 12.41
C ARG A 383 -8.05 -14.68 13.60
N ASN A 384 -7.36 -15.81 13.64
CA ASN A 384 -6.40 -16.11 14.70
C ASN A 384 -5.24 -15.11 14.70
N VAL A 385 -4.73 -14.71 13.52
CA VAL A 385 -3.71 -13.67 13.39
C VAL A 385 -4.21 -12.34 13.98
N VAL A 386 -5.40 -11.88 13.57
CA VAL A 386 -6.01 -10.65 14.08
C VAL A 386 -6.23 -10.70 15.59
N GLN A 387 -6.75 -11.81 16.13
CA GLN A 387 -6.97 -11.95 17.57
C GLN A 387 -5.67 -12.03 18.36
N ALA A 388 -4.62 -12.66 17.81
CA ALA A 388 -3.30 -12.68 18.42
C ALA A 388 -2.73 -11.26 18.52
N ALA A 389 -2.77 -10.48 17.43
CA ALA A 389 -2.30 -9.09 17.43
C ALA A 389 -3.05 -8.22 18.47
N LYS A 390 -4.38 -8.40 18.61
CA LYS A 390 -5.16 -7.75 19.67
C LYS A 390 -4.67 -8.15 21.07
N GLN A 391 -4.36 -9.42 21.29
CA GLN A 391 -3.83 -9.92 22.57
C GLN A 391 -2.42 -9.40 22.86
N PHE A 392 -1.60 -9.20 21.83
CA PHE A 392 -0.29 -8.55 21.93
C PHE A 392 -0.37 -7.03 22.11
N GLY A 393 -1.57 -6.46 22.16
CA GLY A 393 -1.79 -5.08 22.59
C GLY A 393 -1.95 -4.09 21.45
N SER A 394 -2.24 -4.56 20.23
CA SER A 394 -2.58 -3.67 19.11
C SER A 394 -3.70 -2.70 19.47
N ARG A 395 -3.57 -1.47 18.99
CA ARG A 395 -4.52 -0.36 19.18
C ARG A 395 -5.04 0.19 17.86
N ASP A 396 -4.77 -0.51 16.78
CA ASP A 396 -5.16 -0.13 15.43
C ASP A 396 -6.39 -0.91 14.96
N ASN A 397 -6.94 -0.53 13.81
CA ASN A 397 -7.68 -1.45 12.95
C ASN A 397 -6.75 -2.60 12.56
N LEU A 398 -7.30 -3.80 12.45
CA LEU A 398 -6.50 -4.97 12.12
C LEU A 398 -7.14 -5.68 10.95
N SER A 399 -6.34 -6.02 9.96
CA SER A 399 -6.75 -6.85 8.84
C SER A 399 -5.68 -7.86 8.50
N ALA A 400 -6.08 -9.09 8.17
CA ALA A 400 -5.19 -10.13 7.66
C ALA A 400 -5.86 -10.92 6.52
N LEU A 401 -5.14 -11.05 5.41
CA LEU A 401 -5.52 -11.85 4.24
C LEU A 401 -4.47 -12.94 4.02
N VAL A 402 -4.88 -14.20 4.11
CA VAL A 402 -4.00 -15.37 3.94
C VAL A 402 -4.39 -16.09 2.66
N VAL A 403 -3.43 -16.38 1.79
CA VAL A 403 -3.61 -17.17 0.57
C VAL A 403 -2.80 -18.45 0.69
N ARG A 404 -3.43 -19.59 0.40
CA ARG A 404 -2.77 -20.89 0.31
C ARG A 404 -2.19 -21.08 -1.09
N LEU A 405 -0.88 -21.31 -1.17
CA LEU A 405 -0.15 -21.48 -2.42
C LEU A 405 -0.06 -22.95 -2.85
N ARG A 406 -0.16 -23.89 -1.88
CA ARG A 406 -0.11 -25.35 -2.08
C ARG A 406 -0.91 -26.14 -1.08
#